data_AF-A0A1K2ECY9-F1
#
_entry.id   AF-A0A1K2ECY9-F1
#
_cell.length_a   1.000
_cell.length_b   1.000
_cell.length_c   1.000
_cell.angle_alpha   90.00
_cell.angle_beta   90.00
_cell.angle_gamma   90.00
#
_symmetry.space_group_name_H-M   'P 1'
#
loop_
_entity.id
_entity.type
_entity.pdbx_description
1 polymer ?
#
loop_
_entity_poly.entity_id
_entity_poly.type
_entity_poly.pdbx_seq_one_letter_code
_entity_poly.pdbx_strand_id
1 'polypeptide(L)'
;METLDELVRAGKVLHLATSNVEAEQINGSRRADEKLGLAHFTGVQTEWNLLSRGVETDVVPAARTAGTGVVPYFPLPCGLLTVKYAAEKPCPEGSRFALIPYFAEVATEENYRKVEQLTRFAGEHGRSIIELAFGRLLAQDGFASVIAGATTPQQVAATRATAVGRRLRRRGTNPASAAL
;
A
#
# COMPACT_ATOMS: atom_id res chain seq x y z
N MET A 1 18.39 -11.00 14.85
CA MET A 1 18.48 -9.53 14.94
C MET A 1 19.91 -9.06 15.16
N GLU A 2 20.72 -9.74 15.97
CA GLU A 2 22.15 -9.42 16.19
C GLU A 2 22.96 -9.29 14.90
N THR A 3 22.81 -10.21 13.94
CA THR A 3 23.48 -10.09 12.62
C THR A 3 23.13 -8.79 11.89
N LEU A 4 21.88 -8.31 12.00
CA LEU A 4 21.48 -7.05 11.37
C LEU A 4 22.04 -5.84 12.15
N ASP A 5 22.10 -5.94 13.47
CA ASP A 5 22.71 -4.93 14.34
C ASP A 5 24.21 -4.76 14.05
N GLU A 6 24.94 -5.85 13.84
CA GLU A 6 26.35 -5.80 13.42
C GLU A 6 26.54 -5.04 12.11
N LEU A 7 25.64 -5.22 11.14
CA LEU A 7 25.68 -4.48 9.87
C LEU A 7 25.41 -2.99 10.06
N VAL A 8 24.52 -2.63 10.98
CA VAL A 8 24.24 -1.24 11.34
C VAL A 8 25.43 -0.61 12.05
N ARG A 9 26.00 -1.28 13.05
CA ARG A 9 27.20 -0.81 13.78
C ARG A 9 28.42 -0.69 12.86
N ALA A 10 28.55 -1.57 11.88
CA ALA A 10 29.59 -1.51 10.86
C ALA A 10 29.35 -0.40 9.82
N GLY A 11 28.24 0.34 9.88
CA GLY A 11 27.89 1.40 8.93
C GLY A 11 27.52 0.89 7.54
N LYS A 12 27.28 -0.42 7.37
CA LYS A 12 26.87 -1.02 6.09
C LYS A 12 25.38 -0.85 5.81
N VAL A 13 24.59 -0.66 6.86
CA VAL A 13 23.14 -0.45 6.79
C VAL A 13 22.78 0.73 7.68
N LEU A 14 22.02 1.68 7.14
CA LEU A 14 21.57 2.85 7.91
C LEU A 14 20.29 2.57 8.70
N HIS A 15 19.36 1.82 8.10
CA HIS A 15 18.05 1.56 8.66
C HIS A 15 17.60 0.13 8.33
N LEU A 16 16.96 -0.51 9.29
CA LEU A 16 16.36 -1.83 9.11
C LEU A 16 14.87 -1.70 8.79
N ALA A 17 14.39 -2.55 7.90
CA ALA A 17 12.97 -2.67 7.62
C ALA A 17 12.59 -4.14 7.42
N THR A 18 11.33 -4.46 7.68
CA THR A 18 10.74 -5.78 7.42
C THR A 18 9.76 -5.70 6.25
N SER A 19 9.39 -6.85 5.70
CA SER A 19 8.34 -6.94 4.69
C SER A 19 7.53 -8.20 4.87
N ASN A 20 6.21 -8.13 4.64
CA ASN A 20 5.29 -9.27 4.73
C ASN A 20 5.42 -10.03 6.06
N VAL A 21 5.41 -9.28 7.16
CA VAL A 21 5.48 -9.81 8.52
C VAL A 21 4.14 -9.62 9.23
N GLU A 22 3.86 -10.53 10.15
CA GLU A 22 2.69 -10.48 11.01
C GLU A 22 2.87 -9.50 12.17
N ALA A 23 1.76 -9.04 12.74
CA ALA A 23 1.75 -8.14 13.89
C ALA A 23 2.55 -8.70 15.08
N GLU A 24 2.50 -10.01 15.32
CA GLU A 24 3.26 -10.67 16.38
C GLU A 24 4.77 -10.55 16.15
N GLN A 25 5.23 -10.68 14.91
CA GLN A 25 6.64 -10.57 14.56
C GLN A 25 7.15 -9.13 14.74
N ILE A 26 6.35 -8.13 14.38
CA ILE A 26 6.65 -6.72 14.63
C ILE A 26 6.82 -6.49 16.14
N ASN A 27 5.82 -6.87 16.93
CA ASN A 27 5.85 -6.69 18.39
C ASN A 27 6.98 -7.48 19.05
N GLY A 28 7.25 -8.70 18.58
CA GLY A 28 8.34 -9.54 19.05
C GLY A 28 9.71 -8.92 18.77
N SER A 29 9.91 -8.41 17.56
CA SER A 29 11.15 -7.72 17.18
C SER A 29 11.38 -6.46 18.01
N ARG A 30 10.31 -5.67 18.26
CA ARG A 30 10.39 -4.49 19.11
C ARG A 30 10.81 -4.84 20.54
N ARG A 31 10.19 -5.85 21.14
CA ARG A 31 10.58 -6.30 22.49
C ARG A 31 12.04 -6.77 22.54
N ALA A 32 12.51 -7.44 21.49
CA ALA A 32 13.88 -7.92 21.41
C ALA A 32 14.89 -6.78 21.27
N ASP A 33 14.61 -5.79 20.42
CA ASP A 33 15.51 -4.63 20.26
C ASP A 33 15.63 -3.79 21.54
N GLU A 34 14.52 -3.57 22.25
CA GLU A 34 14.51 -2.86 23.54
C GLU A 34 15.28 -3.63 24.62
N LYS A 35 15.03 -4.93 24.73
CA LYS A 35 15.65 -5.77 25.78
C LYS A 35 17.15 -5.93 25.57
N LEU A 36 17.59 -6.06 24.33
CA LEU A 36 18.97 -6.39 23.99
C LEU A 36 19.80 -5.16 23.56
N GLY A 37 19.16 -3.99 23.42
CA GLY A 37 19.82 -2.77 22.95
C GLY A 37 20.30 -2.87 21.51
N LEU A 38 19.51 -3.50 20.64
CA LEU A 38 19.82 -3.69 19.21
C LEU A 38 19.20 -2.60 18.35
N ALA A 39 19.65 -2.48 17.09
CA ALA A 39 19.03 -1.65 16.09
C ALA A 39 17.53 -1.99 15.89
N HIS A 40 16.70 -0.94 15.89
CA HIS A 40 15.26 -1.01 15.70
C HIS A 40 14.86 -1.05 14.21
N PHE A 41 13.78 -1.76 13.89
CA PHE A 41 13.17 -1.74 12.56
C PHE A 41 12.33 -0.48 12.35
N THR A 42 12.82 0.43 11.52
CA THR A 42 12.19 1.73 11.28
C THR A 42 11.08 1.68 10.22
N GLY A 43 10.97 0.59 9.46
CA GLY A 43 9.94 0.43 8.43
C GLY A 43 9.37 -0.98 8.32
N VAL A 44 8.09 -1.07 7.95
CA VAL A 44 7.46 -2.30 7.45
C VAL A 44 6.87 -2.04 6.07
N GLN A 45 7.27 -2.86 5.11
CA GLN A 45 6.73 -2.87 3.76
C GLN A 45 5.63 -3.94 3.66
N THR A 46 4.41 -3.57 3.28
CA THR A 46 3.28 -4.51 3.25
C THR A 46 2.34 -4.22 2.10
N GLU A 47 1.59 -5.23 1.64
CA GLU A 47 0.54 -5.03 0.66
C GLU A 47 -0.58 -4.25 1.31
N TRP A 48 -0.91 -3.08 0.76
CA TRP A 48 -2.05 -2.31 1.23
C TRP A 48 -2.60 -1.44 0.11
N ASN A 49 -3.86 -1.67 -0.22
CA ASN A 49 -4.60 -0.94 -1.24
C ASN A 49 -6.10 -0.98 -0.95
N LEU A 50 -6.92 -0.39 -1.83
CA LEU A 50 -8.37 -0.37 -1.63
C LEU A 50 -9.04 -1.76 -1.68
N LEU A 51 -8.40 -2.75 -2.33
CA LEU A 51 -8.92 -4.11 -2.47
C LEU A 51 -8.37 -5.05 -1.40
N SER A 52 -7.16 -4.80 -0.90
CA SER A 52 -6.49 -5.56 0.17
C SER A 52 -6.20 -4.67 1.37
N ARG A 53 -7.06 -4.80 2.40
CA ARG A 53 -7.07 -3.95 3.61
C ARG A 53 -6.88 -4.74 4.91
N GLY A 54 -6.53 -6.03 4.84
CA GLY A 54 -6.39 -6.90 6.02
C GLY A 54 -5.42 -6.32 7.07
N VAL A 55 -4.32 -5.76 6.59
CA VAL A 55 -3.27 -5.12 7.39
C VAL A 55 -3.75 -3.96 8.27
N GLU A 56 -4.92 -3.37 7.97
CA GLU A 56 -5.51 -2.31 8.80
C GLU A 56 -5.94 -2.82 10.19
N THR A 57 -6.17 -4.12 10.32
CA THR A 57 -6.66 -4.74 11.56
C THR A 57 -5.54 -5.08 12.54
N ASP A 58 -4.33 -5.36 12.06
CA ASP A 58 -3.25 -5.95 12.85
C ASP A 58 -1.88 -5.30 12.60
N VAL A 59 -1.32 -5.42 11.39
CA VAL A 59 0.04 -5.01 11.02
C VAL A 59 0.22 -3.51 11.18
N VAL A 60 -0.75 -2.71 10.71
CA VAL A 60 -0.69 -1.25 10.76
C VAL A 60 -0.78 -0.72 12.21
N PRO A 61 -1.74 -1.17 13.05
CA PRO A 61 -1.71 -0.87 14.48
C PRO A 61 -0.43 -1.31 15.19
N ALA A 62 0.10 -2.50 14.88
CA ALA A 62 1.33 -3.02 15.48
C ALA A 62 2.55 -2.16 15.11
N ALA A 63 2.70 -1.82 13.83
CA ALA A 63 3.77 -0.94 13.35
C ALA A 63 3.74 0.42 14.03
N ARG A 64 2.55 1.05 14.12
CA ARG A 64 2.36 2.33 14.82
C ARG A 64 2.75 2.24 16.29
N THR A 65 2.33 1.18 16.97
CA THR A 65 2.65 0.96 18.40
C THR A 65 4.14 0.73 18.60
N ALA A 66 4.80 0.03 17.68
CA ALA A 66 6.25 -0.23 17.72
C ALA A 66 7.10 0.99 17.33
N GLY A 67 6.51 2.09 16.86
CA GLY A 67 7.25 3.24 16.33
C GLY A 67 7.82 3.03 14.93
N THR A 68 7.35 2.00 14.22
CA THR A 68 7.77 1.62 12.87
C THR A 68 6.89 2.28 11.82
N GLY A 69 7.49 2.91 10.81
CA GLY A 69 6.76 3.49 9.69
C GLY A 69 6.19 2.42 8.76
N VAL A 70 5.03 2.68 8.15
CA VAL A 70 4.43 1.78 7.14
C VAL A 70 4.71 2.28 5.73
N VAL A 71 5.10 1.36 4.84
CA VAL A 71 5.37 1.61 3.43
C VAL A 71 4.56 0.65 2.56
N PRO A 72 3.37 1.04 2.08
CA PRO A 72 2.56 0.20 1.21
C PRO A 72 3.22 -0.10 -0.13
N TYR A 73 3.08 -1.33 -0.60
CA TYR A 73 3.22 -1.70 -2.01
C TYR A 73 1.86 -2.12 -2.63
N PHE A 74 1.85 -2.27 -3.95
CA PHE A 74 0.65 -2.51 -4.77
C PHE A 74 -0.52 -1.54 -4.52
N PRO A 75 -0.30 -0.21 -4.50
CA PRO A 75 -1.41 0.75 -4.40
C PRO A 75 -2.42 0.62 -5.56
N LEU A 76 -1.96 0.12 -6.72
CA LEU A 76 -2.77 -0.24 -7.87
C LEU A 76 -2.48 -1.72 -8.24
N PRO A 77 -3.17 -2.71 -7.65
CA PRO A 77 -2.84 -4.15 -7.77
C PRO A 77 -2.65 -4.58 -9.23
N CYS A 78 -1.39 -4.65 -9.65
CA CYS A 78 -0.99 -4.92 -11.05
C CYS A 78 -1.70 -4.07 -12.13
N GLY A 79 -2.19 -2.89 -11.75
CA GLY A 79 -2.96 -1.97 -12.58
C GLY A 79 -4.48 -2.21 -12.60
N LEU A 80 -5.02 -3.09 -11.75
CA LEU A 80 -6.47 -3.34 -11.68
C LEU A 80 -7.25 -2.06 -11.30
N LEU A 81 -6.76 -1.28 -10.34
CA LEU A 81 -7.29 0.04 -9.99
C LEU A 81 -6.93 1.15 -11.01
N THR A 82 -6.89 0.82 -12.31
CA THR A 82 -6.76 1.80 -13.40
C THR A 82 -7.84 1.65 -14.46
N VAL A 83 -8.84 0.78 -14.22
CA VAL A 83 -9.97 0.45 -15.12
C VAL A 83 -9.57 -0.07 -16.51
N LYS A 84 -8.28 -0.36 -16.73
CA LYS A 84 -7.78 -0.87 -18.02
C LYS A 84 -8.10 -2.34 -18.28
N TYR A 85 -8.51 -3.08 -17.25
CA TYR A 85 -8.96 -4.47 -17.36
C TYR A 85 -10.47 -4.51 -17.14
N ALA A 86 -11.17 -5.28 -17.96
CA ALA A 86 -12.61 -5.52 -17.84
C ALA A 86 -12.86 -7.03 -17.92
N ALA A 87 -13.78 -7.54 -17.10
CA ALA A 87 -14.00 -8.98 -16.90
C ALA A 87 -14.21 -9.76 -18.20
N GLU A 88 -14.91 -9.19 -19.16
CA GLU A 88 -15.27 -9.85 -20.43
C GLU A 88 -14.41 -9.39 -21.63
N LYS A 89 -13.27 -8.73 -21.37
CA LYS A 89 -12.37 -8.27 -22.43
C LYS A 89 -11.00 -8.93 -22.30
N PRO A 90 -10.33 -9.22 -23.43
CA PRO A 90 -8.95 -9.67 -23.38
C PRO A 90 -8.07 -8.62 -22.68
N CYS A 91 -7.09 -9.08 -21.91
CA CYS A 91 -6.12 -8.20 -21.29
C CYS A 91 -5.37 -7.40 -22.37
N PRO A 92 -5.15 -6.08 -22.18
CA PRO A 92 -4.40 -5.30 -23.15
C PRO A 92 -3.01 -5.89 -23.42
N GLU A 93 -2.55 -5.85 -24.66
CA GLU A 93 -1.22 -6.31 -25.03
C GLU A 93 -0.14 -5.54 -24.25
N GLY A 94 0.93 -6.23 -23.84
CA GLY A 94 2.00 -5.65 -23.01
C GLY A 94 1.58 -5.27 -21.59
N SER A 95 0.32 -5.52 -21.19
CA SER A 95 -0.11 -5.34 -19.82
C SER A 95 0.49 -6.38 -18.89
N ARG A 96 0.55 -6.08 -17.59
CA ARG A 96 1.12 -6.99 -16.60
C ARG A 96 0.35 -8.31 -16.52
N PHE A 97 -0.98 -8.29 -16.69
CA PHE A 97 -1.78 -9.52 -16.73
C PHE A 97 -1.50 -10.37 -17.97
N ALA A 98 -1.24 -9.75 -19.13
CA ALA A 98 -0.89 -10.47 -20.35
C ALA A 98 0.53 -11.09 -20.26
N LEU A 99 1.47 -10.39 -19.63
CA LEU A 99 2.86 -10.84 -19.52
C LEU A 99 3.09 -11.87 -18.40
N ILE A 100 2.33 -11.77 -17.29
CA ILE A 100 2.50 -12.59 -16.09
C ILE A 100 1.11 -13.02 -15.59
N PRO A 101 0.58 -14.17 -16.06
CA PRO A 101 -0.78 -14.62 -15.76
C PRO A 101 -1.09 -14.78 -14.27
N TYR A 102 -0.09 -15.13 -13.44
CA TYR A 102 -0.24 -15.19 -11.98
C TYR A 102 -0.83 -13.90 -11.39
N PHE A 103 -0.46 -12.73 -11.93
CA PHE A 103 -0.99 -11.47 -11.43
C PHE A 103 -2.45 -11.24 -11.82
N ALA A 104 -3.00 -11.97 -12.80
CA ALA A 104 -4.42 -11.86 -13.15
C ALA A 104 -5.34 -12.48 -12.08
N GLU A 105 -4.81 -13.29 -11.15
CA GLU A 105 -5.60 -13.90 -10.07
C GLU A 105 -6.28 -12.88 -9.15
N VAL A 106 -5.72 -11.66 -9.03
CA VAL A 106 -6.37 -10.59 -8.26
C VAL A 106 -7.62 -10.03 -8.96
N ALA A 107 -7.83 -10.33 -10.24
CA ALA A 107 -8.94 -9.85 -11.05
C ALA A 107 -10.17 -10.76 -10.93
N THR A 108 -10.61 -10.98 -9.69
CA THR A 108 -11.83 -11.72 -9.40
C THR A 108 -13.08 -10.90 -9.77
N GLU A 109 -14.20 -11.57 -9.99
CA GLU A 109 -15.50 -10.91 -10.22
C GLU A 109 -15.85 -9.92 -9.10
N GLU A 110 -15.54 -10.27 -7.85
CA GLU A 110 -15.71 -9.39 -6.70
C GLU A 110 -14.84 -8.12 -6.83
N ASN A 111 -13.58 -8.27 -7.19
CA ASN A 111 -12.67 -7.13 -7.33
C ASN A 111 -13.03 -6.25 -8.55
N TYR A 112 -13.55 -6.82 -9.63
CA TYR A 112 -14.10 -6.04 -10.74
C TYR A 112 -15.28 -5.16 -10.28
N ARG A 113 -16.22 -5.72 -9.50
CA ARG A 113 -17.33 -4.94 -8.93
C ARG A 113 -16.86 -3.83 -8.00
N LYS A 114 -15.88 -4.13 -7.13
CA LYS A 114 -15.27 -3.10 -6.26
C LYS A 114 -14.62 -2.00 -7.07
N VAL A 115 -13.85 -2.33 -8.11
CA VAL A 115 -13.21 -1.35 -9.00
C VAL A 115 -14.26 -0.46 -9.66
N GLU A 116 -15.37 -1.02 -10.15
CA GLU A 116 -16.46 -0.24 -10.74
C GLU A 116 -17.07 0.74 -9.74
N GLN A 117 -17.40 0.26 -8.53
CA GLN A 117 -17.97 1.07 -7.46
C GLN A 117 -17.03 2.21 -7.05
N LEU A 118 -15.74 1.90 -6.85
CA LEU A 118 -14.71 2.89 -6.50
C LEU A 118 -14.49 3.91 -7.62
N THR A 119 -14.56 3.48 -8.88
CA THR A 119 -14.47 4.38 -10.04
C THR A 119 -15.64 5.35 -10.07
N ARG A 120 -16.86 4.85 -9.87
CA ARG A 120 -18.06 5.67 -9.81
C ARG A 120 -17.99 6.68 -8.66
N PHE A 121 -17.63 6.22 -7.47
CA PHE A 121 -17.45 7.06 -6.29
C PHE A 121 -16.42 8.17 -6.53
N ALA A 122 -15.26 7.85 -7.11
CA ALA A 122 -14.25 8.85 -7.44
C ALA A 122 -14.80 9.88 -8.45
N GLY A 123 -15.50 9.40 -9.48
CA GLY A 123 -16.12 10.24 -10.52
C GLY A 123 -17.15 11.23 -9.98
N GLU A 124 -18.02 10.80 -9.06
CA GLU A 124 -18.99 11.66 -8.36
C GLU A 124 -18.32 12.82 -7.59
N HIS A 125 -17.06 12.66 -7.22
CA HIS A 125 -16.25 13.66 -6.51
C HIS A 125 -15.27 14.41 -7.43
N GLY A 126 -15.37 14.23 -8.75
CA GLY A 126 -14.48 14.86 -9.73
C GLY A 126 -13.02 14.38 -9.61
N ARG A 127 -12.82 13.13 -9.22
CA ARG A 127 -11.51 12.49 -9.03
C ARG A 127 -11.39 11.22 -9.87
N SER A 128 -10.15 10.85 -10.18
CA SER A 128 -9.83 9.54 -10.74
C SER A 128 -9.73 8.47 -9.65
N ILE A 129 -9.92 7.20 -10.02
CA ILE A 129 -9.67 6.07 -9.11
C ILE A 129 -8.20 6.00 -8.65
N ILE A 130 -7.26 6.51 -9.47
CA ILE A 130 -5.84 6.60 -9.11
C ILE A 130 -5.66 7.62 -7.98
N GLU A 131 -6.30 8.79 -8.06
CA GLU A 131 -6.33 9.76 -6.96
C GLU A 131 -6.95 9.19 -5.69
N LEU A 132 -8.02 8.41 -5.82
CA LEU A 132 -8.65 7.76 -4.69
C LEU A 132 -7.71 6.73 -4.01
N ALA A 133 -7.10 5.85 -4.80
CA ALA A 133 -6.22 4.79 -4.31
C ALA A 133 -5.00 5.33 -3.55
N PHE A 134 -4.28 6.28 -4.16
CA PHE A 134 -3.14 6.91 -3.49
C PHE A 134 -3.57 7.85 -2.37
N GLY A 135 -4.61 8.65 -2.57
CA GLY A 135 -5.11 9.61 -1.59
C GLY A 135 -5.55 8.94 -0.30
N ARG A 136 -6.16 7.75 -0.37
CA ARG A 136 -6.55 6.97 0.81
C ARG A 136 -5.36 6.53 1.64
N LEU A 137 -4.30 6.01 1.00
CA LEU A 137 -3.08 5.57 1.68
C LEU A 137 -2.31 6.77 2.27
N LEU A 138 -2.18 7.85 1.50
CA LEU A 138 -1.48 9.07 1.92
C LEU A 138 -2.24 9.88 2.99
N ALA A 139 -3.54 9.65 3.15
CA ALA A 139 -4.33 10.27 4.21
C ALA A 139 -4.13 9.64 5.60
N GLN A 140 -3.41 8.53 5.68
CA GLN A 140 -3.17 7.83 6.94
C GLN A 140 -2.06 8.50 7.76
N ASP A 141 -2.21 8.52 9.08
CA ASP A 141 -1.19 9.05 9.98
C ASP A 141 -0.07 8.03 10.25
N GLY A 142 1.16 8.50 10.44
CA GLY A 142 2.33 7.66 10.75
C GLY A 142 2.99 6.98 9.54
N PHE A 143 2.78 7.51 8.34
CA PHE A 143 3.29 6.94 7.09
C PHE A 143 4.56 7.62 6.58
N ALA A 144 5.46 6.82 6.02
CA ALA A 144 6.68 7.31 5.40
C ALA A 144 6.53 7.57 3.89
N SER A 145 5.91 6.65 3.15
CA SER A 145 5.78 6.72 1.68
C SER A 145 4.79 5.65 1.16
N VAL A 146 4.44 5.72 -0.12
CA VAL A 146 3.71 4.69 -0.88
C VAL A 146 4.51 4.32 -2.13
N ILE A 147 4.74 3.04 -2.36
CA ILE A 147 5.53 2.57 -3.52
C ILE A 147 4.65 2.53 -4.76
N ALA A 148 4.87 3.48 -5.66
CA ALA A 148 4.22 3.54 -6.96
C ALA A 148 4.99 2.75 -8.03
N GLY A 149 4.29 1.91 -8.80
CA GLY A 149 4.84 1.24 -9.98
C GLY A 149 4.33 1.87 -11.27
N ALA A 150 5.21 2.10 -12.22
CA ALA A 150 4.90 2.64 -13.55
C ALA A 150 5.81 2.03 -14.61
N THR A 151 5.30 1.85 -15.83
CA THR A 151 6.07 1.43 -17.02
C THR A 151 6.21 2.54 -18.06
N THR A 152 5.53 3.68 -17.88
CA THR A 152 5.66 4.86 -18.75
C THR A 152 5.80 6.16 -17.94
N PRO A 153 6.45 7.20 -18.49
CA PRO A 153 6.54 8.51 -17.85
C PRO A 153 5.18 9.14 -17.53
N GLN A 154 4.17 8.91 -18.38
CA GLN A 154 2.81 9.43 -18.18
C GLN A 154 2.16 8.83 -16.92
N GLN A 155 2.40 7.55 -16.63
CA GLN A 155 1.93 6.91 -15.39
C GLN A 155 2.61 7.48 -14.14
N VAL A 156 3.90 7.84 -14.24
CA VAL A 156 4.61 8.54 -13.15
C VAL A 156 3.96 9.90 -12.91
N ALA A 157 3.69 10.67 -13.96
CA ALA A 157 3.03 11.98 -13.85
C ALA A 157 1.63 11.88 -13.24
N ALA A 158 0.83 10.91 -13.69
CA ALA A 158 -0.51 10.64 -13.15
C ALA A 158 -0.47 10.32 -11.64
N THR A 159 0.50 9.51 -11.20
CA THR A 159 0.67 9.17 -9.78
C THR A 159 1.23 10.33 -8.95
N ARG A 160 2.12 11.16 -9.52
CA ARG A 160 2.66 12.33 -8.82
C ARG A 160 1.59 13.39 -8.57
N ALA A 161 0.68 13.61 -9.51
CA ALA A 161 -0.39 14.59 -9.39
C ALA A 161 -1.30 14.32 -8.18
N THR A 162 -1.46 13.05 -7.79
CA THR A 162 -2.28 12.65 -6.64
C THR A 162 -1.60 12.92 -5.30
N ALA A 163 -0.27 12.81 -5.23
CA ALA A 163 0.51 12.95 -3.99
C ALA A 163 0.73 14.41 -3.54
N VAL A 164 0.62 15.37 -4.47
CA VAL A 164 0.94 16.79 -4.22
C VAL A 164 -0.28 17.60 -3.75
N GLY A 165 -1.48 17.02 -3.79
CA GLY A 165 -2.72 17.77 -3.61
C GLY A 165 -3.71 17.14 -2.63
N ARG A 166 -3.78 17.71 -1.42
CA ARG A 166 -4.87 17.60 -0.43
C ARG A 166 -4.93 16.24 0.30
N ARG A 167 -4.54 16.24 1.58
CA ARG A 167 -5.10 15.27 2.55
C ARG A 167 -6.62 15.30 2.36
N LEU A 168 -7.23 14.17 2.00
CA LEU A 168 -8.67 13.97 2.14
C LEU A 168 -8.96 14.12 3.64
N ARG A 169 -9.27 15.35 4.08
CA ARG A 169 -9.60 15.61 5.48
C ARG A 169 -10.84 14.78 5.79
N ARG A 170 -10.80 14.01 6.88
CA ARG A 170 -11.96 13.35 7.49
C ARG A 170 -13.03 14.41 7.81
N ARG A 171 -13.86 14.80 6.85
CA ARG A 171 -15.13 15.49 7.12
C ARG A 171 -16.19 14.42 7.19
N GLY A 172 -16.57 14.04 8.41
CA GLY A 172 -17.66 13.11 8.69
C GLY A 172 -17.33 11.68 8.30
N THR A 173 -17.07 10.83 9.29
CA THR A 173 -17.14 9.38 9.10
C THR A 173 -18.58 9.00 8.77
N ASN A 174 -18.94 9.05 7.49
CA ASN A 174 -20.08 8.29 6.99
C ASN A 174 -19.66 6.81 7.04
N PRO A 175 -20.37 5.92 7.75
CA PRO A 175 -20.05 4.50 7.79
C PRO A 175 -19.97 3.85 6.40
N ALA A 176 -20.60 4.44 5.37
CA ALA A 176 -20.45 4.00 3.97
C ALA A 176 -19.03 4.20 3.40
N SER A 177 -18.24 5.16 3.91
CA SER A 177 -16.85 5.39 3.49
C SER A 177 -15.82 4.47 4.16
N ALA A 178 -16.23 3.76 5.21
CA ALA A 178 -15.41 2.73 5.84
C ALA A 178 -15.55 1.38 5.11
N ALA A 179 -16.69 1.19 4.44
CA ALA A 179 -17.09 -0.02 3.70
C ALA A 179 -16.77 0.01 2.19
N LEU A 180 -16.27 1.15 1.68
CA LEU A 180 -15.59 1.28 0.39
C LEU A 180 -14.06 1.31 0.62
#